data_AF-A0AAE0UL71-F1
#
_entry.id   AF-A0AAE0UL71-F1
#
_cell.length_a   1.000
_cell.length_b   1.000
_cell.length_c   1.000
_cell.angle_alpha   90.00
_cell.angle_beta   90.00
_cell.angle_gamma   90.00
#
_symmetry.space_group_name_H-M   'P 1'
#
loop_
_entity.id
_entity.type
_entity.pdbx_description
1 polymer ?
#
loop_
_entity_poly.entity_id
_entity_poly.type
_entity_poly.pdbx_seq_one_letter_code
_entity_poly.pdbx_strand_id
1 'polypeptide(L)'
;MLNYTHPQCVALCCAEVNEAYHHAVEVELRELREQNHTLTAHKEMLERTCSEQNQQIQQLHQQRSHSSRDRRHSTGGHYTGERSELLSLRQQAQELVDENDGLKMTVHRLNAELSRYQALFRPVTRDECSRNIGLPGKGPAPPWLLDMKYLSPLLLAYEDQLTERDQLLKSSEEDLKKLRLRTGEVIQENEKLHTQLSKRSSVSTKEWNQLQDQARLVLEENQVLIEQLELQHDKAKGTESKHTQEVCRLSKQVMLLEAEKQNLESELESAHKELCMLKVKLQKANSALENSVSRVEHTTTTDKLRWKLEEEEKLKCTEVEGLQDRVATLQAEKKTFLLEKNDLNSHIKHLESELQLTRQANRKAQRRIDLLKQQIEDSLEKELVAHQYLTSIVILAEKTTYERDQLIHMASCLEKDKQGIITRILEGTIRLGKLQEKVKVFKQQASASVCALGQRLHEQEQDFAGKAASFRREIQHLQAQLRDRQEQLSGALQQKSHGSRTNLISHLKLEVENELEVVWEAASRENQHLQDIVMGKANVLLSPHDSRLSVDWKTQENLNPAMSPTLIMMPNQSSAMFKPDHQHQKLLFGESERNGLDFYS
;
A
#
# COMPACT_ATOMS: atom_id res chain seq x y z
N MET A 1 15.45 -12.65 138.83
CA MET A 1 14.35 -12.56 137.83
C MET A 1 13.49 -11.36 138.22
N LEU A 2 12.89 -10.64 137.25
CA LEU A 2 11.82 -9.62 137.46
C LEU A 2 12.24 -8.29 138.14
N ASN A 3 11.49 -7.17 138.07
CA ASN A 3 10.77 -6.44 136.99
C ASN A 3 10.11 -5.13 137.58
N TYR A 4 9.39 -4.34 136.74
CA TYR A 4 8.23 -3.44 137.09
C TYR A 4 8.51 -2.05 137.75
N THR A 5 7.78 -0.93 137.50
CA THR A 5 6.99 -0.34 136.35
C THR A 5 6.48 1.08 136.66
N HIS A 6 6.21 1.95 135.65
CA HIS A 6 5.04 2.88 135.61
C HIS A 6 4.82 3.59 134.23
N PRO A 7 3.57 3.79 133.71
CA PRO A 7 3.35 4.57 132.47
C PRO A 7 2.08 5.47 132.39
N GLN A 8 2.10 6.47 131.47
CA GLN A 8 0.98 7.21 130.80
C GLN A 8 1.59 8.33 129.90
N CYS A 9 0.96 8.99 128.91
CA CYS A 9 -0.24 8.77 128.05
C CYS A 9 -0.11 9.67 126.77
N VAL A 10 -0.81 9.39 125.64
CA VAL A 10 -0.62 10.08 124.33
C VAL A 10 -1.89 10.07 123.45
N ALA A 11 -2.27 11.20 122.82
CA ALA A 11 -2.98 11.30 121.51
C ALA A 11 -3.29 12.77 121.13
N LEU A 12 -3.50 13.02 119.82
CA LEU A 12 -3.67 14.29 119.08
C LEU A 12 -2.36 14.82 118.46
N CYS A 13 -2.03 14.56 117.20
CA CYS A 13 -2.66 13.77 116.12
C CYS A 13 -3.88 14.42 115.41
N CYS A 14 -3.94 14.55 114.07
CA CYS A 14 -2.92 14.18 113.06
C CYS A 14 -2.91 15.05 111.77
N ALA A 15 -3.61 16.18 111.71
CA ALA A 15 -3.60 17.10 110.57
C ALA A 15 -3.97 18.55 111.00
N GLU A 16 -3.04 19.42 111.39
CA GLU A 16 -1.56 19.36 111.36
C GLU A 16 -0.94 19.14 109.95
N VAL A 17 0.37 18.87 109.92
CA VAL A 17 1.17 18.60 108.72
C VAL A 17 1.28 19.82 107.78
N ASN A 18 0.49 19.95 106.71
CA ASN A 18 0.95 20.63 105.49
C ASN A 18 1.25 22.14 105.57
N GLU A 19 0.39 22.97 106.15
CA GLU A 19 0.65 24.43 106.20
C GLU A 19 1.79 24.77 107.18
N ALA A 20 1.86 24.01 108.29
CA ALA A 20 3.04 24.00 109.16
C ALA A 20 4.28 23.51 108.39
N TYR A 21 4.17 22.52 107.51
CA TYR A 21 5.29 21.94 106.76
C TYR A 21 5.97 22.96 105.84
N HIS A 22 5.22 23.74 105.07
CA HIS A 22 5.84 24.69 104.13
C HIS A 22 6.47 25.90 104.85
N HIS A 23 5.83 26.42 105.90
CA HIS A 23 6.42 27.50 106.68
C HIS A 23 7.59 26.99 107.55
N ALA A 24 7.55 25.72 108.01
CA ALA A 24 8.70 25.06 108.62
C ALA A 24 9.85 24.96 107.61
N VAL A 25 9.65 24.35 106.44
CA VAL A 25 10.73 24.14 105.45
C VAL A 25 11.38 25.46 104.98
N GLU A 26 10.65 26.57 104.85
CA GLU A 26 11.27 27.86 104.46
C GLU A 26 11.99 28.56 105.62
N VAL A 27 11.55 28.38 106.87
CA VAL A 27 12.28 28.84 108.05
C VAL A 27 13.49 27.95 108.32
N GLU A 28 13.34 26.63 108.30
CA GLU A 28 14.41 25.64 108.37
C GLU A 28 15.45 25.86 107.28
N LEU A 29 15.09 26.18 106.03
CA LEU A 29 16.07 26.50 104.99
C LEU A 29 16.81 27.83 105.23
N ARG A 30 16.24 28.75 106.01
CA ARG A 30 16.89 30.01 106.40
C ARG A 30 17.81 29.77 107.60
N GLU A 31 17.28 29.15 108.65
CA GLU A 31 18.03 28.73 109.83
C GLU A 31 19.16 27.76 109.45
N LEU A 32 18.96 26.78 108.56
CA LEU A 32 20.03 25.90 108.08
C LEU A 32 21.11 26.65 107.28
N ARG A 33 20.80 27.79 106.63
CA ARG A 33 21.83 28.63 105.97
C ARG A 33 22.62 29.46 106.98
N GLU A 34 21.95 30.01 107.99
CA GLU A 34 22.60 30.76 109.09
C GLU A 34 23.36 29.84 110.05
N GLN A 35 22.84 28.65 110.32
CA GLN A 35 23.53 27.56 111.00
C GLN A 35 24.69 27.04 110.15
N ASN A 36 24.57 26.90 108.82
CA ASN A 36 25.75 26.57 107.99
C ASN A 36 26.80 27.68 108.00
N HIS A 37 26.41 28.97 107.97
CA HIS A 37 27.38 30.07 108.06
C HIS A 37 28.06 30.12 109.44
N THR A 38 27.30 30.02 110.52
CA THR A 38 27.84 30.01 111.89
C THR A 38 28.63 28.74 112.18
N LEU A 39 28.22 27.56 111.70
CA LEU A 39 29.01 26.32 111.76
C LEU A 39 30.26 26.38 110.90
N THR A 40 30.25 27.07 109.75
CA THR A 40 31.47 27.27 108.94
C THR A 40 32.43 28.22 109.65
N ALA A 41 31.95 29.33 110.22
CA ALA A 41 32.76 30.24 111.03
C ALA A 41 33.29 29.57 112.32
N HIS A 42 32.46 28.76 113.00
CA HIS A 42 32.88 27.95 114.14
C HIS A 42 33.83 26.82 113.73
N LYS A 43 33.69 26.23 112.54
CA LYS A 43 34.64 25.25 112.01
C LYS A 43 35.99 25.90 111.73
N GLU A 44 36.05 27.04 111.05
CA GLU A 44 37.31 27.76 110.86
C GLU A 44 37.93 28.20 112.20
N MET A 45 37.10 28.64 113.16
CA MET A 45 37.56 28.95 114.51
C MET A 45 38.13 27.70 115.19
N LEU A 46 37.42 26.57 115.16
CA LEU A 46 37.89 25.29 115.71
C LEU A 46 39.13 24.75 114.98
N GLU A 47 39.28 24.94 113.68
CA GLU A 47 40.51 24.54 112.96
C GLU A 47 41.71 25.40 113.37
N ARG A 48 41.51 26.69 113.69
CA ARG A 48 42.52 27.54 114.34
C ARG A 48 42.81 27.07 115.77
N THR A 49 41.78 26.92 116.62
CA THR A 49 41.95 26.50 118.03
C THR A 49 42.52 25.08 118.15
N CYS A 50 42.18 24.15 117.26
CA CYS A 50 42.79 22.82 117.20
C CYS A 50 44.24 22.89 116.70
N SER A 51 44.59 23.80 115.78
CA SER A 51 45.99 24.01 115.39
C SER A 51 46.82 24.55 116.56
N GLU A 52 46.29 25.51 117.31
CA GLU A 52 46.90 26.07 118.52
C GLU A 52 47.00 25.03 119.65
N GLN A 53 45.91 24.29 119.93
CA GLN A 53 45.92 23.21 120.91
C GLN A 53 46.85 22.07 120.52
N ASN A 54 47.02 21.74 119.23
CA ASN A 54 47.95 20.69 118.81
C ASN A 54 49.41 21.12 119.01
N GLN A 55 49.74 22.41 118.77
CA GLN A 55 51.03 22.98 119.16
C GLN A 55 51.22 22.96 120.69
N GLN A 56 50.18 23.33 121.46
CA GLN A 56 50.22 23.32 122.92
C GLN A 56 50.32 21.90 123.50
N ILE A 57 49.69 20.90 122.88
CA ILE A 57 49.78 19.48 123.23
C ILE A 57 51.17 18.94 122.91
N GLN A 58 51.82 19.35 121.81
CA GLN A 58 53.23 19.01 121.56
C GLN A 58 54.15 19.57 122.65
N GLN A 59 53.95 20.82 123.08
CA GLN A 59 54.70 21.41 124.19
C GLN A 59 54.42 20.70 125.54
N LEU A 60 53.15 20.36 125.82
CA LEU A 60 52.77 19.64 127.04
C LEU A 60 53.23 18.17 127.03
N HIS A 61 53.34 17.50 125.87
CA HIS A 61 53.94 16.17 125.79
C HIS A 61 55.44 16.19 126.11
N GLN A 62 56.15 17.23 125.66
CA GLN A 62 57.55 17.44 126.05
C GLN A 62 57.67 17.64 127.57
N GLN A 63 56.85 18.49 128.19
CA GLN A 63 56.85 18.70 129.64
C GLN A 63 56.40 17.46 130.45
N ARG A 64 55.33 16.77 130.05
CA ARG A 64 54.77 15.65 130.83
C ARG A 64 55.71 14.44 130.86
N SER A 65 56.59 14.30 129.88
CA SER A 65 57.67 13.31 129.88
C SER A 65 58.67 13.46 131.04
N HIS A 66 58.70 14.62 131.71
CA HIS A 66 59.66 14.91 132.79
C HIS A 66 59.08 14.72 134.22
N SER A 67 57.77 14.46 134.39
CA SER A 67 57.08 14.60 135.69
C SER A 67 56.51 13.30 136.31
N SER A 68 56.57 12.15 135.63
CA SER A 68 55.88 10.92 136.06
C SER A 68 56.69 10.07 137.06
N ARG A 69 56.88 10.51 138.31
CA ARG A 69 57.89 9.89 139.22
C ARG A 69 57.54 9.53 140.70
N ASP A 70 56.37 9.83 141.31
CA ASP A 70 56.17 9.61 142.78
C ASP A 70 54.75 9.20 143.34
N ARG A 71 54.72 8.08 144.12
CA ARG A 71 54.05 7.79 145.46
C ARG A 71 52.57 7.23 145.66
N ARG A 72 52.20 6.87 146.93
CA ARG A 72 51.23 5.78 147.39
C ARG A 72 50.67 5.92 148.88
N HIS A 73 49.65 5.10 149.31
CA HIS A 73 49.24 4.58 150.71
C HIS A 73 48.41 5.45 151.75
N SER A 74 47.71 5.02 152.86
CA SER A 74 46.98 3.78 153.35
C SER A 74 46.27 3.88 154.79
N THR A 75 45.25 3.02 155.15
CA THR A 75 44.83 2.44 156.51
C THR A 75 44.02 3.22 157.65
N GLY A 76 43.65 2.59 158.83
CA GLY A 76 42.92 3.18 160.05
C GLY A 76 42.64 2.28 161.34
N GLY A 77 42.16 2.77 162.54
CA GLY A 77 41.70 2.00 163.77
C GLY A 77 41.71 2.62 165.25
N HIS A 78 41.36 1.82 166.33
CA HIS A 78 41.67 1.85 167.84
C HIS A 78 40.93 2.66 169.01
N TYR A 79 40.96 2.16 170.32
CA TYR A 79 41.15 2.82 171.70
C TYR A 79 40.40 2.38 173.02
N THR A 80 40.88 2.76 174.25
CA THR A 80 40.46 2.31 175.66
C THR A 80 40.77 3.30 176.85
N GLY A 81 40.22 3.14 178.09
CA GLY A 81 40.73 3.91 179.28
C GLY A 81 40.20 3.75 180.75
N GLU A 82 38.93 3.48 181.03
CA GLU A 82 38.24 3.74 182.35
C GLU A 82 38.46 2.68 183.48
N ARG A 83 39.72 2.45 183.90
CA ARG A 83 40.19 1.06 184.03
C ARG A 83 40.63 0.50 185.40
N SER A 84 40.64 1.20 186.54
CA SER A 84 41.28 0.67 187.78
C SER A 84 40.40 0.43 189.02
N GLU A 85 39.67 1.41 189.57
CA GLU A 85 38.80 1.14 190.75
C GLU A 85 37.61 0.24 190.36
N LEU A 86 37.19 0.37 189.10
CA LEU A 86 36.30 -0.55 188.38
C LEU A 86 36.85 -1.99 188.27
N LEU A 87 38.08 -2.29 188.71
CA LEU A 87 38.63 -3.65 188.83
C LEU A 87 38.40 -4.26 190.22
N SER A 88 38.49 -3.49 191.31
CA SER A 88 38.32 -4.04 192.66
C SER A 88 36.88 -4.45 192.93
N LEU A 89 35.92 -3.58 192.60
CA LEU A 89 34.49 -3.93 192.64
C LEU A 89 34.12 -4.95 191.56
N ARG A 90 34.81 -4.96 190.40
CA ARG A 90 34.71 -6.09 189.47
C ARG A 90 35.16 -7.38 190.12
N GLN A 91 36.24 -7.41 190.90
CA GLN A 91 36.85 -8.64 191.38
C GLN A 91 35.98 -9.33 192.43
N GLN A 92 35.40 -8.58 193.38
CA GLN A 92 34.42 -9.19 194.30
C GLN A 92 33.11 -9.55 193.61
N ALA A 93 32.67 -8.76 192.62
CA ALA A 93 31.55 -9.15 191.75
C ALA A 93 31.90 -10.36 190.86
N GLN A 94 33.17 -10.55 190.50
CA GLN A 94 33.66 -11.67 189.69
C GLN A 94 33.75 -12.93 190.55
N GLU A 95 34.22 -12.87 191.79
CA GLU A 95 34.18 -14.00 192.72
C GLU A 95 32.73 -14.44 192.97
N LEU A 96 31.80 -13.51 193.17
CA LEU A 96 30.37 -13.83 193.25
C LEU A 96 29.77 -14.29 191.92
N VAL A 97 30.27 -13.84 190.76
CA VAL A 97 29.86 -14.35 189.44
C VAL A 97 30.43 -15.73 189.19
N ASP A 98 31.65 -16.04 189.63
CA ASP A 98 32.33 -17.32 189.47
C ASP A 98 31.73 -18.37 190.42
N GLU A 99 31.34 -17.99 191.65
CA GLU A 99 30.49 -18.81 192.51
C GLU A 99 29.09 -18.98 191.93
N ASN A 100 28.48 -17.91 191.40
CA ASN A 100 27.16 -18.00 190.78
C ASN A 100 27.17 -18.82 189.50
N ASP A 101 28.26 -18.81 188.72
CA ASP A 101 28.46 -19.63 187.53
C ASP A 101 28.89 -21.05 187.89
N GLY A 102 29.61 -21.27 188.99
CA GLY A 102 29.76 -22.59 189.62
C GLY A 102 28.41 -23.17 190.05
N LEU A 103 27.52 -22.33 190.59
CA LEU A 103 26.13 -22.68 190.89
C LEU A 103 25.29 -22.86 189.62
N LYS A 104 25.43 -22.03 188.57
CA LYS A 104 24.76 -22.26 187.28
C LYS A 104 25.27 -23.53 186.61
N MET A 105 26.54 -23.90 186.74
CA MET A 105 27.13 -25.10 186.14
C MET A 105 26.77 -26.36 186.93
N THR A 106 26.68 -26.30 188.26
CA THR A 106 26.12 -27.40 189.05
C THR A 106 24.62 -27.53 188.86
N VAL A 107 23.85 -26.44 188.77
CA VAL A 107 22.42 -26.44 188.42
C VAL A 107 22.18 -26.87 186.98
N HIS A 108 23.03 -26.51 186.01
CA HIS A 108 22.94 -27.02 184.64
C HIS A 108 23.32 -28.49 184.56
N ARG A 109 24.33 -28.95 185.32
CA ARG A 109 24.68 -30.37 185.40
C ARG A 109 23.56 -31.18 186.06
N LEU A 110 22.98 -30.67 187.15
CA LEU A 110 21.84 -31.29 187.82
C LEU A 110 20.58 -31.23 186.96
N ASN A 111 20.29 -30.14 186.26
CA ASN A 111 19.17 -30.06 185.30
C ASN A 111 19.42 -30.90 184.04
N ALA A 112 20.67 -31.11 183.61
CA ALA A 112 21.00 -32.00 182.51
C ALA A 112 20.80 -33.47 182.91
N GLU A 113 21.23 -33.86 184.11
CA GLU A 113 20.93 -35.20 184.65
C GLU A 113 19.44 -35.36 185.02
N LEU A 114 18.76 -34.33 185.50
CA LEU A 114 17.31 -34.34 185.74
C LEU A 114 16.54 -34.44 184.43
N SER A 115 16.97 -33.72 183.38
CA SER A 115 16.42 -33.82 182.02
C SER A 115 16.71 -35.18 181.40
N ARG A 116 17.88 -35.77 181.64
CA ARG A 116 18.17 -37.17 181.28
C ARG A 116 17.23 -38.14 182.00
N TYR A 117 17.05 -38.00 183.32
CA TYR A 117 16.10 -38.81 184.08
C TYR A 117 14.66 -38.64 183.56
N GLN A 118 14.22 -37.41 183.26
CA GLN A 118 12.87 -37.13 182.73
C GLN A 118 12.69 -37.55 181.27
N ALA A 119 13.76 -37.63 180.47
CA ALA A 119 13.74 -38.14 179.10
C ALA A 119 13.84 -39.67 179.02
N LEU A 120 14.48 -40.31 180.01
CA LEU A 120 14.63 -41.77 180.10
C LEU A 120 13.49 -42.44 180.88
N PHE A 121 12.88 -41.73 181.84
CA PHE A 121 11.84 -42.26 182.72
C PHE A 121 10.60 -41.35 182.76
N ARG A 122 9.45 -41.94 182.39
CA ARG A 122 8.15 -41.28 182.35
C ARG A 122 7.66 -40.95 183.78
N PRO A 123 7.04 -39.78 184.02
CA PRO A 123 6.41 -39.50 185.31
C PRO A 123 5.33 -40.53 185.66
N VAL A 124 5.43 -41.12 186.85
CA VAL A 124 4.45 -42.08 187.39
C VAL A 124 3.11 -41.37 187.60
N THR A 125 2.03 -41.98 187.14
CA THR A 125 0.68 -41.41 187.16
C THR A 125 -0.10 -41.81 188.41
N ARG A 126 -1.13 -41.02 188.77
CA ARG A 126 -1.87 -41.17 190.04
C ARG A 126 -2.59 -42.52 190.19
N ASP A 127 -2.96 -43.13 189.06
CA ASP A 127 -3.62 -44.44 189.03
C ASP A 127 -2.66 -45.60 189.30
N GLU A 128 -1.35 -45.42 189.11
CA GLU A 128 -0.35 -46.47 189.31
C GLU A 128 -0.03 -46.66 190.81
N CYS A 129 -0.07 -45.60 191.62
CA CYS A 129 -0.06 -45.73 193.08
C CYS A 129 -1.29 -46.49 193.61
N SER A 130 -2.42 -46.43 192.90
CA SER A 130 -3.67 -47.10 193.30
C SER A 130 -3.75 -48.57 192.89
N ARG A 131 -2.75 -49.08 192.13
CA ARG A 131 -2.69 -50.48 191.69
C ARG A 131 -1.75 -51.37 192.50
N ASN A 132 -1.02 -50.83 193.48
CA ASN A 132 -0.32 -51.60 194.51
C ASN A 132 -1.31 -52.14 195.57
N ILE A 133 -2.30 -52.92 195.12
CA ILE A 133 -3.35 -53.52 195.94
C ILE A 133 -2.80 -54.80 196.60
N GLY A 134 -1.96 -54.62 197.63
CA GLY A 134 -1.40 -55.74 198.39
C GLY A 134 -2.38 -56.38 199.39
N LEU A 135 -3.27 -55.58 199.99
CA LEU A 135 -4.21 -56.01 201.04
C LEU A 135 -5.53 -55.22 200.99
N PRO A 136 -6.69 -55.84 201.32
CA PRO A 136 -7.99 -55.18 201.29
C PRO A 136 -8.24 -54.31 202.53
N GLY A 137 -8.75 -53.09 202.32
CA GLY A 137 -8.99 -52.10 203.39
C GLY A 137 -10.24 -52.32 204.27
N LYS A 138 -11.05 -53.35 204.02
CA LYS A 138 -12.19 -53.76 204.87
C LYS A 138 -12.39 -55.27 204.83
N GLY A 139 -12.54 -55.86 206.01
CA GLY A 139 -12.63 -57.31 206.24
C GLY A 139 -11.70 -57.72 207.40
N PRO A 140 -11.85 -58.92 207.98
CA PRO A 140 -10.84 -59.47 208.89
C PRO A 140 -9.51 -59.64 208.14
N ALA A 141 -8.39 -59.51 208.83
CA ALA A 141 -7.07 -59.72 208.24
C ALA A 141 -6.98 -61.13 207.61
N PRO A 142 -6.41 -61.29 206.40
CA PRO A 142 -6.34 -62.59 205.75
C PRO A 142 -5.61 -63.63 206.62
N PRO A 143 -6.02 -64.92 206.60
CA PRO A 143 -5.39 -65.96 207.43
C PRO A 143 -3.86 -66.04 207.26
N TRP A 144 -3.34 -65.72 206.08
CA TRP A 144 -1.90 -65.74 205.79
C TRP A 144 -1.10 -64.59 206.42
N LEU A 145 -1.74 -63.57 206.96
CA LEU A 145 -1.07 -62.50 207.71
C LEU A 145 -0.94 -62.85 209.22
N LEU A 146 -1.62 -63.90 209.69
CA LEU A 146 -1.72 -64.28 211.11
C LEU A 146 -1.33 -65.74 211.40
N ASP A 147 -1.51 -66.66 210.44
CA ASP A 147 -1.09 -68.07 210.53
C ASP A 147 0.16 -68.32 209.67
N MET A 148 1.26 -68.62 210.35
CA MET A 148 2.60 -68.84 209.80
C MET A 148 2.63 -69.90 208.68
N LYS A 149 1.68 -70.85 208.68
CA LYS A 149 1.56 -71.92 207.68
C LYS A 149 1.38 -71.40 206.25
N TYR A 150 0.76 -70.23 206.08
CA TYR A 150 0.51 -69.63 204.77
C TYR A 150 1.44 -68.43 204.49
N LEU A 151 2.05 -67.84 205.53
CA LEU A 151 3.07 -66.79 205.36
C LEU A 151 4.41 -67.35 204.87
N SER A 152 4.84 -68.50 205.39
CA SER A 152 6.15 -69.09 205.07
C SER A 152 6.35 -69.38 203.57
N PRO A 153 5.39 -70.00 202.84
CA PRO A 153 5.52 -70.15 201.38
C PRO A 153 5.53 -68.82 200.62
N LEU A 154 4.89 -67.77 201.16
CA LEU A 154 4.84 -66.45 200.54
C LEU A 154 6.15 -65.69 200.72
N LEU A 155 6.79 -65.82 201.89
CA LEU A 155 8.13 -65.30 202.15
C LEU A 155 9.19 -66.03 201.31
N LEU A 156 9.11 -67.37 201.22
CA LEU A 156 10.01 -68.14 200.36
C LEU A 156 9.88 -67.70 198.90
N ALA A 157 8.66 -67.54 198.38
CA ALA A 157 8.45 -67.01 197.02
C ALA A 157 8.96 -65.57 196.83
N TYR A 158 9.07 -64.79 197.91
CA TYR A 158 9.65 -63.44 197.88
C TYR A 158 11.20 -63.47 197.94
N GLU A 159 11.79 -64.43 198.65
CA GLU A 159 13.23 -64.72 198.61
C GLU A 159 13.64 -65.35 197.26
N ASP A 160 12.80 -66.19 196.67
CA ASP A 160 12.95 -66.70 195.30
C ASP A 160 12.91 -65.54 194.29
N GLN A 161 11.95 -64.61 194.41
CA GLN A 161 11.94 -63.40 193.58
C GLN A 161 13.13 -62.48 193.83
N LEU A 162 13.58 -62.30 195.08
CA LEU A 162 14.77 -61.50 195.39
C LEU A 162 16.04 -62.14 194.80
N THR A 163 16.20 -63.46 194.91
CA THR A 163 17.34 -64.17 194.33
C THR A 163 17.27 -64.26 192.81
N GLU A 164 16.08 -64.28 192.20
CA GLU A 164 15.87 -64.10 190.75
C GLU A 164 16.27 -62.68 190.31
N ARG A 165 15.82 -61.65 191.03
CA ARG A 165 16.22 -60.24 190.77
C ARG A 165 17.73 -60.06 190.94
N ASP A 166 18.35 -60.64 191.95
CA ASP A 166 19.80 -60.60 192.16
C ASP A 166 20.59 -61.36 191.10
N GLN A 167 20.07 -62.50 190.60
CA GLN A 167 20.66 -63.23 189.48
C GLN A 167 20.57 -62.40 188.19
N LEU A 168 19.44 -61.74 187.94
CA LEU A 168 19.26 -60.82 186.82
C LEU A 168 20.11 -59.54 186.96
N LEU A 169 20.30 -59.03 188.17
CA LEU A 169 21.23 -57.92 188.41
C LEU A 169 22.66 -58.36 188.12
N LYS A 170 23.10 -59.52 188.61
CA LYS A 170 24.44 -60.07 188.32
C LYS A 170 24.65 -60.32 186.83
N SER A 171 23.71 -60.93 186.12
CA SER A 171 23.83 -61.13 184.67
C SER A 171 23.80 -59.80 183.90
N SER A 172 23.00 -58.81 184.31
CA SER A 172 23.03 -57.46 183.73
C SER A 172 24.34 -56.72 184.02
N GLU A 173 24.97 -56.93 185.18
CA GLU A 173 26.26 -56.35 185.53
C GLU A 173 27.40 -57.02 184.74
N GLU A 174 27.32 -58.34 184.52
CA GLU A 174 28.18 -59.08 183.60
C GLU A 174 28.01 -58.62 182.15
N ASP A 175 26.78 -58.39 181.68
CA ASP A 175 26.51 -57.89 180.34
C ASP A 175 26.97 -56.43 180.18
N LEU A 176 26.86 -55.60 181.22
CA LEU A 176 27.49 -54.28 181.26
C LEU A 176 29.02 -54.35 181.28
N LYS A 177 29.63 -55.37 181.90
CA LYS A 177 31.08 -55.64 181.83
C LYS A 177 31.50 -56.09 180.43
N LYS A 178 30.75 -57.01 179.80
CA LYS A 178 30.95 -57.45 178.41
C LYS A 178 30.78 -56.29 177.43
N LEU A 179 29.76 -55.45 177.60
CA LEU A 179 29.50 -54.30 176.74
C LEU A 179 30.53 -53.17 176.96
N ARG A 180 31.05 -53.00 178.18
CA ARG A 180 32.18 -52.09 178.46
C ARG A 180 33.47 -52.59 177.83
N LEU A 181 33.76 -53.90 177.89
CA LEU A 181 34.88 -54.51 177.17
C LEU A 181 34.71 -54.32 175.66
N ARG A 182 33.55 -54.64 175.09
CA ARG A 182 33.23 -54.46 173.67
C ARG A 182 33.30 -53.00 173.22
N THR A 183 32.93 -52.05 174.08
CA THR A 183 33.09 -50.61 173.83
C THR A 183 34.56 -50.22 173.88
N GLY A 184 35.36 -50.78 174.79
CA GLY A 184 36.81 -50.61 174.81
C GLY A 184 37.51 -51.22 173.59
N GLU A 185 37.06 -52.38 173.11
CA GLU A 185 37.49 -52.99 171.85
C GLU A 185 37.17 -52.08 170.66
N VAL A 186 35.93 -51.56 170.57
CA VAL A 186 35.51 -50.63 169.51
C VAL A 186 36.22 -49.28 169.60
N ILE A 187 36.56 -48.78 170.78
CA ILE A 187 37.37 -47.56 170.95
C ILE A 187 38.81 -47.82 170.50
N GLN A 188 39.45 -48.92 170.94
CA GLN A 188 40.78 -49.29 170.46
C GLN A 188 40.80 -49.60 168.97
N GLU A 189 39.72 -50.16 168.41
CA GLU A 189 39.54 -50.36 166.98
C GLU A 189 39.42 -49.00 166.27
N ASN A 190 38.65 -48.05 166.80
CA ASN A 190 38.60 -46.68 166.29
C ASN A 190 39.97 -45.99 166.36
N GLU A 191 40.74 -46.12 167.44
CA GLU A 191 42.09 -45.58 167.55
C GLU A 191 43.06 -46.25 166.57
N LYS A 192 42.94 -47.57 166.37
CA LYS A 192 43.68 -48.32 165.34
C LYS A 192 43.27 -47.91 163.92
N LEU A 193 41.99 -47.65 163.68
CA LEU A 193 41.46 -47.17 162.39
C LEU A 193 41.82 -45.71 162.14
N HIS A 194 41.80 -44.84 163.14
CA HIS A 194 42.25 -43.44 163.03
C HIS A 194 43.76 -43.33 162.87
N THR A 195 44.57 -44.21 163.49
CA THR A 195 46.02 -44.26 163.24
C THR A 195 46.37 -44.93 161.92
N GLN A 196 45.57 -45.90 161.43
CA GLN A 196 45.67 -46.41 160.06
C GLN A 196 45.24 -45.37 159.02
N LEU A 197 44.15 -44.63 159.26
CA LEU A 197 43.70 -43.52 158.43
C LEU A 197 44.74 -42.40 158.44
N SER A 198 45.33 -42.04 159.58
CA SER A 198 46.43 -41.07 159.64
C SER A 198 47.61 -41.52 158.75
N LYS A 199 47.99 -42.80 158.81
CA LYS A 199 49.00 -43.43 157.93
C LYS A 199 48.59 -43.62 156.46
N ARG A 200 47.31 -43.42 156.13
CA ARG A 200 46.74 -43.45 154.75
C ARG A 200 46.27 -42.07 154.26
N SER A 201 46.28 -41.05 155.13
CA SER A 201 45.80 -39.69 154.86
C SER A 201 46.93 -38.73 154.49
N SER A 202 48.18 -39.11 154.74
CA SER A 202 49.26 -38.75 153.83
C SER A 202 49.04 -39.52 152.52
N VAL A 203 48.25 -38.94 151.61
CA VAL A 203 48.37 -39.27 150.18
C VAL A 203 49.84 -39.13 149.86
N SER A 204 50.48 -40.23 149.47
CA SER A 204 51.91 -40.25 149.22
C SER A 204 52.22 -39.22 148.14
N THR A 205 53.37 -38.54 148.22
CA THR A 205 53.78 -37.64 147.12
C THR A 205 53.82 -38.38 145.79
N LYS A 206 54.01 -39.71 145.80
CA LYS A 206 53.88 -40.59 144.64
C LYS A 206 52.45 -40.68 144.10
N GLU A 207 51.44 -40.77 144.96
CA GLU A 207 50.02 -40.87 144.59
C GLU A 207 49.48 -39.51 144.09
N TRP A 208 49.91 -38.41 144.70
CA TRP A 208 49.63 -37.06 144.17
C TRP A 208 50.28 -36.85 142.80
N ASN A 209 51.56 -37.22 142.65
CA ASN A 209 52.24 -37.15 141.35
C ASN A 209 51.56 -38.06 140.31
N GLN A 210 51.13 -39.27 140.69
CA GLN A 210 50.35 -40.16 139.81
C GLN A 210 49.04 -39.52 139.35
N LEU A 211 48.31 -38.82 140.24
CA LEU A 211 47.09 -38.11 139.86
C LEU A 211 47.38 -36.89 138.97
N GLN A 212 48.48 -36.17 139.23
CA GLN A 212 48.93 -35.06 138.39
C GLN A 212 49.38 -35.53 137.00
N ASP A 213 50.09 -36.66 136.91
CA ASP A 213 50.51 -37.26 135.66
C ASP A 213 49.33 -37.90 134.91
N GLN A 214 48.34 -38.47 135.62
CA GLN A 214 47.10 -38.92 135.00
C GLN A 214 46.25 -37.75 134.46
N ALA A 215 46.17 -36.63 135.18
CA ALA A 215 45.51 -35.41 134.69
C ALA A 215 46.25 -34.81 133.48
N ARG A 216 47.60 -34.89 133.46
CA ARG A 216 48.42 -34.51 132.32
C ARG A 216 48.17 -35.41 131.11
N LEU A 217 48.17 -36.73 131.31
CA LEU A 217 47.84 -37.71 130.27
C LEU A 217 46.43 -37.48 129.71
N VAL A 218 45.44 -37.18 130.54
CA VAL A 218 44.08 -36.83 130.06
C VAL A 218 44.06 -35.51 129.29
N LEU A 219 44.91 -34.52 129.60
CA LEU A 219 45.06 -33.31 128.79
C LEU A 219 45.78 -33.60 127.45
N GLU A 220 46.80 -34.44 127.46
CA GLU A 220 47.53 -34.89 126.26
C GLU A 220 46.61 -35.74 125.35
N GLU A 221 45.80 -36.63 125.91
CA GLU A 221 44.74 -37.38 125.22
C GLU A 221 43.68 -36.45 124.62
N ASN A 222 43.18 -35.47 125.38
CA ASN A 222 42.22 -34.49 124.85
C ASN A 222 42.83 -33.63 123.73
N GLN A 223 44.10 -33.23 123.85
CA GLN A 223 44.81 -32.49 122.80
C GLN A 223 44.95 -33.34 121.52
N VAL A 224 45.36 -34.60 121.64
CA VAL A 224 45.44 -35.54 120.50
C VAL A 224 44.05 -35.82 119.91
N LEU A 225 42.99 -35.85 120.71
CA LEU A 225 41.61 -35.97 120.21
C LEU A 225 41.15 -34.72 119.44
N ILE A 226 41.53 -33.52 119.89
CA ILE A 226 41.27 -32.27 119.17
C ILE A 226 42.04 -32.25 117.85
N GLU A 227 43.35 -32.53 117.87
CA GLU A 227 44.18 -32.62 116.65
C GLU A 227 43.66 -33.67 115.66
N GLN A 228 43.19 -34.82 116.16
CA GLN A 228 42.57 -35.84 115.34
C GLN A 228 41.23 -35.37 114.73
N LEU A 229 40.41 -34.62 115.47
CA LEU A 229 39.18 -34.02 114.95
C LEU A 229 39.45 -32.93 113.90
N GLU A 230 40.45 -32.09 114.11
CA GLU A 230 40.92 -31.09 113.15
C GLU A 230 41.45 -31.74 111.87
N LEU A 231 42.26 -32.80 111.99
CA LEU A 231 42.74 -33.60 110.87
C LEU A 231 41.60 -34.29 110.10
N GLN A 232 40.54 -34.78 110.78
CA GLN A 232 39.36 -35.27 110.07
C GLN A 232 38.56 -34.15 109.41
N HIS A 233 38.44 -32.97 110.04
CA HIS A 233 37.74 -31.81 109.48
C HIS A 233 38.43 -31.32 108.20
N ASP A 234 39.74 -31.06 108.24
CA ASP A 234 40.49 -30.62 107.06
C ASP A 234 40.57 -31.70 105.97
N LYS A 235 40.61 -32.98 106.34
CA LYS A 235 40.48 -34.08 105.38
C LYS A 235 39.10 -34.09 104.70
N ALA A 236 38.01 -33.93 105.47
CA ALA A 236 36.65 -33.89 104.96
C ALA A 236 36.43 -32.68 104.03
N LYS A 237 36.79 -31.49 104.49
CA LYS A 237 36.79 -30.22 103.74
C LYS A 237 37.68 -30.27 102.50
N GLY A 238 38.83 -30.96 102.59
CA GLY A 238 39.71 -31.24 101.45
C GLY A 238 39.10 -32.19 100.42
N THR A 239 38.29 -33.16 100.84
CA THR A 239 37.50 -34.01 99.91
C THR A 239 36.28 -33.28 99.34
N GLU A 240 35.60 -32.44 100.13
CA GLU A 240 34.47 -31.61 99.70
C GLU A 240 34.92 -30.56 98.66
N SER A 241 36.06 -29.89 98.88
CA SER A 241 36.67 -28.96 97.92
C SER A 241 37.01 -29.64 96.59
N LYS A 242 37.45 -30.91 96.61
CA LYS A 242 37.69 -31.70 95.39
C LYS A 242 36.39 -32.10 94.70
N HIS A 243 35.39 -32.55 95.47
CA HIS A 243 34.08 -32.93 94.92
C HIS A 243 33.36 -31.73 94.29
N THR A 244 33.33 -30.57 94.98
CA THR A 244 32.73 -29.33 94.45
C THR A 244 33.44 -28.81 93.21
N GLN A 245 34.78 -28.88 93.13
CA GLN A 245 35.53 -28.57 91.91
C GLN A 245 35.15 -29.50 90.75
N GLU A 246 35.05 -30.81 90.99
CA GLU A 246 34.67 -31.77 89.95
C GLU A 246 33.20 -31.64 89.53
N VAL A 247 32.29 -31.36 90.46
CA VAL A 247 30.89 -31.02 90.15
C VAL A 247 30.80 -29.74 89.32
N CYS A 248 31.61 -28.71 89.62
CA CYS A 248 31.70 -27.51 88.79
C CYS A 248 32.29 -27.80 87.39
N ARG A 249 33.25 -28.73 87.28
CA ARG A 249 33.82 -29.16 85.99
C ARG A 249 32.79 -29.92 85.14
N LEU A 250 32.10 -30.88 85.74
CA LEU A 250 31.04 -31.68 85.11
C LEU A 250 29.82 -30.81 84.74
N SER A 251 29.41 -29.89 85.61
CA SER A 251 28.30 -28.96 85.33
C SER A 251 28.60 -28.06 84.12
N LYS A 252 29.83 -27.53 84.00
CA LYS A 252 30.27 -26.82 82.77
C LYS A 252 30.26 -27.72 81.54
N GLN A 253 30.70 -28.97 81.67
CA GLN A 253 30.70 -29.93 80.56
C GLN A 253 29.28 -30.26 80.09
N VAL A 254 28.33 -30.46 81.00
CA VAL A 254 26.91 -30.66 80.69
C VAL A 254 26.30 -29.42 80.03
N MET A 255 26.62 -28.22 80.53
CA MET A 255 26.12 -26.96 79.94
C MET A 255 26.59 -26.76 78.49
N LEU A 256 27.83 -27.12 78.17
CA LEU A 256 28.34 -27.09 76.80
C LEU A 256 27.65 -28.13 75.90
N LEU A 257 27.52 -29.38 76.37
CA LEU A 257 26.87 -30.45 75.61
C LEU A 257 25.38 -30.19 75.35
N GLU A 258 24.67 -29.58 76.29
CA GLU A 258 23.25 -29.19 76.10
C GLU A 258 23.12 -28.05 75.08
N ALA A 259 24.08 -27.11 75.02
CA ALA A 259 24.13 -26.07 74.00
C ALA A 259 24.50 -26.62 72.61
N GLU A 260 25.48 -27.52 72.53
CA GLU A 260 25.85 -28.23 71.29
C GLU A 260 24.65 -29.04 70.75
N LYS A 261 23.93 -29.76 71.62
CA LYS A 261 22.69 -30.44 71.29
C LYS A 261 21.64 -29.48 70.73
N GLN A 262 21.36 -28.36 71.39
CA GLN A 262 20.36 -27.39 70.93
C GLN A 262 20.72 -26.79 69.56
N ASN A 263 22.01 -26.54 69.30
CA ASN A 263 22.49 -26.11 67.98
C ASN A 263 22.20 -27.18 66.92
N LEU A 264 22.57 -28.45 67.18
CA LEU A 264 22.34 -29.57 66.26
C LEU A 264 20.84 -29.85 66.02
N GLU A 265 20.00 -29.72 67.04
CA GLU A 265 18.54 -29.80 66.90
C GLU A 265 18.00 -28.69 65.98
N SER A 266 18.54 -27.47 66.08
CA SER A 266 18.17 -26.35 65.20
C SER A 266 18.65 -26.54 63.75
N GLU A 267 19.85 -27.09 63.55
CA GLU A 267 20.39 -27.42 62.23
C GLU A 267 19.56 -28.53 61.55
N LEU A 268 19.22 -29.60 62.28
CA LEU A 268 18.38 -30.69 61.80
C LEU A 268 17.00 -30.19 61.35
N GLU A 269 16.37 -29.34 62.14
CA GLU A 269 15.08 -28.72 61.83
C GLU A 269 15.17 -27.75 60.63
N SER A 270 16.32 -27.10 60.42
CA SER A 270 16.58 -26.31 59.19
C SER A 270 16.70 -27.20 57.94
N ALA A 271 17.45 -28.31 58.03
CA ALA A 271 17.61 -29.28 56.94
C ALA A 271 16.28 -29.97 56.60
N HIS A 272 15.44 -30.27 57.60
CA HIS A 272 14.08 -30.77 57.38
C HIS A 272 13.20 -29.77 56.61
N LYS A 273 13.28 -28.47 56.93
CA LYS A 273 12.57 -27.42 56.17
C LYS A 273 13.07 -27.35 54.72
N GLU A 274 14.38 -27.43 54.47
CA GLU A 274 14.94 -27.45 53.12
C GLU A 274 14.51 -28.69 52.32
N LEU A 275 14.54 -29.88 52.93
CA LEU A 275 14.08 -31.14 52.33
C LEU A 275 12.60 -31.05 51.94
N CYS A 276 11.75 -30.48 52.81
CA CYS A 276 10.34 -30.19 52.49
C CYS A 276 10.19 -29.22 51.31
N MET A 277 10.97 -28.14 51.26
CA MET A 277 10.97 -27.21 50.11
C MET A 277 11.42 -27.89 48.81
N LEU A 278 12.47 -28.73 48.86
CA LEU A 278 12.95 -29.48 47.70
C LEU A 278 11.92 -30.51 47.22
N LYS A 279 11.25 -31.21 48.13
CA LYS A 279 10.17 -32.15 47.80
C LYS A 279 8.99 -31.46 47.11
N VAL A 280 8.60 -30.26 47.56
CA VAL A 280 7.57 -29.43 46.89
C VAL A 280 8.04 -28.94 45.52
N LYS A 281 9.31 -28.54 45.37
CA LYS A 281 9.89 -28.18 44.05
C LYS A 281 9.88 -29.35 43.08
N LEU A 282 10.28 -30.55 43.53
CA LEU A 282 10.27 -31.79 42.74
C LEU A 282 8.83 -32.15 42.31
N GLN A 283 7.86 -32.11 43.23
CA GLN A 283 6.46 -32.40 42.91
C GLN A 283 5.88 -31.42 41.87
N LYS A 284 6.23 -30.13 41.95
CA LYS A 284 5.86 -29.12 40.94
C LYS A 284 6.51 -29.38 39.58
N ALA A 285 7.79 -29.79 39.56
CA ALA A 285 8.47 -30.14 38.32
C ALA A 285 7.86 -31.40 37.67
N ASN A 286 7.54 -32.43 38.47
CA ASN A 286 6.85 -33.63 38.00
C ASN A 286 5.47 -33.30 37.43
N SER A 287 4.65 -32.49 38.13
CA SER A 287 3.34 -32.12 37.59
C SER A 287 3.43 -31.25 36.33
N ALA A 288 4.46 -30.42 36.18
CA ALA A 288 4.72 -29.71 34.92
C ALA A 288 5.14 -30.65 33.77
N LEU A 289 5.82 -31.76 34.08
CA LEU A 289 6.19 -32.79 33.12
C LEU A 289 4.99 -33.68 32.75
N GLU A 290 4.15 -34.06 33.71
CA GLU A 290 2.90 -34.81 33.48
C GLU A 290 1.88 -34.01 32.65
N ASN A 291 1.84 -32.68 32.81
CA ASN A 291 1.02 -31.78 31.99
C ASN A 291 1.70 -31.36 30.66
N SER A 292 2.89 -31.88 30.34
CA SER A 292 3.55 -31.60 29.06
C SER A 292 3.02 -32.54 27.96
N VAL A 293 2.77 -31.98 26.77
CA VAL A 293 2.33 -32.76 25.60
C VAL A 293 3.32 -33.86 25.31
N SER A 294 2.86 -35.11 25.16
CA SER A 294 3.78 -36.23 25.02
C SER A 294 4.62 -36.10 23.74
N ARG A 295 5.86 -36.61 23.78
CA ARG A 295 6.74 -36.55 22.60
C ARG A 295 6.11 -37.21 21.37
N VAL A 296 5.23 -38.21 21.56
CA VAL A 296 4.51 -38.92 20.50
C VAL A 296 3.40 -38.07 19.88
N GLU A 297 2.67 -37.30 20.68
CA GLU A 297 1.69 -36.32 20.16
C GLU A 297 2.39 -35.18 19.42
N HIS A 298 3.53 -34.70 19.93
CA HIS A 298 4.35 -33.71 19.23
C HIS A 298 4.89 -34.26 17.88
N THR A 299 5.46 -35.47 17.84
CA THR A 299 5.93 -36.03 16.56
C THR A 299 4.75 -36.25 15.60
N THR A 300 3.68 -36.91 16.03
CA THR A 300 2.55 -37.20 15.13
C THR A 300 1.79 -35.95 14.65
N THR A 301 1.78 -34.85 15.39
CA THR A 301 1.28 -33.55 14.90
C THR A 301 2.27 -32.88 13.94
N THR A 302 3.57 -32.91 14.24
CA THR A 302 4.63 -32.40 13.35
C THR A 302 4.66 -33.15 12.01
N ASP A 303 4.53 -34.48 12.04
CA ASP A 303 4.52 -35.34 10.85
C ASP A 303 3.26 -35.11 9.99
N LYS A 304 2.09 -34.90 10.60
CA LYS A 304 0.86 -34.49 9.90
C LYS A 304 1.00 -33.11 9.24
N LEU A 305 1.68 -32.17 9.88
CA LEU A 305 1.95 -30.85 9.30
C LEU A 305 2.97 -30.92 8.16
N ARG A 306 4.03 -31.73 8.30
CA ARG A 306 5.02 -31.98 7.24
C ARG A 306 4.37 -32.61 6.02
N TRP A 307 3.57 -33.66 6.20
CA TRP A 307 2.84 -34.29 5.10
C TRP A 307 1.91 -33.31 4.37
N LYS A 308 1.17 -32.45 5.10
CA LYS A 308 0.34 -31.41 4.48
C LYS A 308 1.16 -30.38 3.70
N LEU A 309 2.34 -30.00 4.19
CA LEU A 309 3.25 -29.09 3.48
C LEU A 309 3.77 -29.74 2.20
N GLU A 310 4.24 -30.98 2.26
CA GLU A 310 4.69 -31.75 1.09
C GLU A 310 3.57 -31.93 0.05
N GLU A 311 2.31 -32.13 0.47
CA GLU A 311 1.16 -32.24 -0.44
C GLU A 311 0.85 -30.89 -1.12
N GLU A 312 0.85 -29.80 -0.35
CA GLU A 312 0.69 -28.42 -0.83
C GLU A 312 1.82 -27.96 -1.75
N GLU A 313 3.04 -28.46 -1.57
CA GLU A 313 4.19 -28.22 -2.46
C GLU A 313 4.03 -28.98 -3.78
N LYS A 314 3.63 -30.26 -3.76
CA LYS A 314 3.35 -31.05 -4.99
C LYS A 314 2.24 -30.41 -5.85
N LEU A 315 1.17 -29.93 -5.21
CA LEU A 315 0.09 -29.23 -5.91
C LEU A 315 0.58 -27.94 -6.57
N LYS A 316 1.43 -27.16 -5.89
CA LYS A 316 2.01 -25.94 -6.48
C LYS A 316 3.01 -26.24 -7.59
N CYS A 317 3.79 -27.32 -7.49
CA CYS A 317 4.65 -27.77 -8.57
C CYS A 317 3.84 -28.11 -9.83
N THR A 318 2.77 -28.90 -9.71
CA THR A 318 1.93 -29.26 -10.87
C THR A 318 1.14 -28.08 -11.44
N GLU A 319 0.72 -27.11 -10.62
CA GLU A 319 0.18 -25.83 -11.11
C GLU A 319 1.23 -25.03 -11.89
N VAL A 320 2.45 -24.91 -11.36
CA VAL A 320 3.56 -24.19 -12.01
C VAL A 320 3.98 -24.87 -13.32
N GLU A 321 4.02 -26.20 -13.37
CA GLU A 321 4.27 -26.98 -14.60
C GLU A 321 3.16 -26.72 -15.65
N GLY A 322 1.89 -26.82 -15.27
CA GLY A 322 0.76 -26.53 -16.18
C GLY A 322 0.72 -25.07 -16.67
N LEU A 323 1.17 -24.12 -15.86
CA LEU A 323 1.35 -22.72 -16.27
C LEU A 323 2.55 -22.55 -17.21
N GLN A 324 3.65 -23.27 -17.02
CA GLN A 324 4.80 -23.27 -17.94
C GLN A 324 4.43 -23.84 -19.31
N ASP A 325 3.72 -24.97 -19.36
CA ASP A 325 3.20 -25.55 -20.60
C ASP A 325 2.28 -24.58 -21.33
N ARG A 326 1.36 -23.92 -20.61
CA ARG A 326 0.46 -22.91 -21.20
C ARG A 326 1.19 -21.66 -21.68
N VAL A 327 2.29 -21.28 -21.05
CA VAL A 327 3.18 -20.23 -21.57
C VAL A 327 3.93 -20.71 -22.82
N ALA A 328 4.34 -21.98 -22.88
CA ALA A 328 5.01 -22.54 -24.05
C ALA A 328 4.08 -22.63 -25.28
N THR A 329 2.81 -23.03 -25.11
CA THR A 329 1.82 -23.04 -26.22
C THR A 329 1.52 -21.62 -26.72
N LEU A 330 1.26 -20.66 -25.83
CA LEU A 330 1.06 -19.24 -26.20
C LEU A 330 2.30 -18.64 -26.89
N GLN A 331 3.52 -19.08 -26.52
CA GLN A 331 4.74 -18.69 -27.23
C GLN A 331 4.88 -19.35 -28.62
N ALA A 332 4.31 -20.53 -28.84
CA ALA A 332 4.25 -21.16 -30.16
C ALA A 332 3.21 -20.46 -31.06
N GLU A 333 2.00 -20.22 -30.57
CA GLU A 333 0.95 -19.44 -31.27
C GLU A 333 1.44 -18.03 -31.64
N LYS A 334 2.13 -17.35 -30.72
CA LYS A 334 2.76 -16.05 -31.01
C LYS A 334 3.75 -16.12 -32.18
N LYS A 335 4.46 -17.25 -32.37
CA LYS A 335 5.39 -17.45 -33.49
C LYS A 335 4.63 -17.71 -34.79
N THR A 336 3.57 -18.51 -34.79
CA THR A 336 2.77 -18.75 -36.02
C THR A 336 2.08 -17.47 -36.49
N PHE A 337 1.43 -16.71 -35.60
CA PHE A 337 0.81 -15.42 -35.96
C PHE A 337 1.83 -14.38 -36.45
N LEU A 338 3.10 -14.44 -36.01
CA LEU A 338 4.16 -13.57 -36.53
C LEU A 338 4.63 -13.97 -37.94
N LEU A 339 4.59 -15.27 -38.28
CA LEU A 339 4.84 -15.75 -39.64
C LEU A 339 3.68 -15.36 -40.57
N GLU A 340 2.45 -15.71 -40.20
CA GLU A 340 1.23 -15.35 -40.95
C GLU A 340 1.13 -13.84 -41.23
N LYS A 341 1.45 -13.00 -40.23
CA LYS A 341 1.52 -11.55 -40.40
C LYS A 341 2.56 -11.12 -41.45
N ASN A 342 3.73 -11.75 -41.47
CA ASN A 342 4.78 -11.44 -42.44
C ASN A 342 4.38 -11.90 -43.85
N ASP A 343 3.76 -13.07 -43.97
CA ASP A 343 3.28 -13.62 -45.24
C ASP A 343 2.17 -12.73 -45.84
N LEU A 344 1.16 -12.35 -45.04
CA LEU A 344 0.12 -11.41 -45.43
C LEU A 344 0.69 -10.04 -45.81
N ASN A 345 1.67 -9.52 -45.07
CA ASN A 345 2.37 -8.27 -45.40
C ASN A 345 3.19 -8.37 -46.70
N SER A 346 3.71 -9.55 -47.05
CA SER A 346 4.34 -9.78 -48.36
C SER A 346 3.31 -9.79 -49.49
N HIS A 347 2.13 -10.40 -49.26
CA HIS A 347 1.05 -10.46 -50.23
C HIS A 347 0.41 -9.09 -50.48
N ILE A 348 0.24 -8.26 -49.44
CA ILE A 348 -0.21 -6.86 -49.57
C ILE A 348 0.74 -6.08 -50.49
N LYS A 349 2.06 -6.13 -50.24
CA LYS A 349 3.06 -5.46 -51.08
C LYS A 349 3.07 -5.94 -52.53
N HIS A 350 2.82 -7.24 -52.75
CA HIS A 350 2.67 -7.79 -54.09
C HIS A 350 1.42 -7.20 -54.78
N LEU A 351 0.25 -7.23 -54.14
CA LEU A 351 -0.97 -6.64 -54.68
C LEU A 351 -0.86 -5.13 -54.92
N GLU A 352 -0.16 -4.39 -54.06
CA GLU A 352 0.16 -2.97 -54.25
C GLU A 352 0.99 -2.74 -55.53
N SER A 353 1.97 -3.61 -55.80
CA SER A 353 2.77 -3.55 -57.02
C SER A 353 1.96 -3.87 -58.29
N GLU A 354 1.06 -4.87 -58.24
CA GLU A 354 0.15 -5.19 -59.35
C GLU A 354 -0.87 -4.06 -59.59
N LEU A 355 -1.38 -3.46 -58.51
CA LEU A 355 -2.25 -2.28 -58.56
C LEU A 355 -1.51 -1.08 -59.19
N GLN A 356 -0.22 -0.91 -58.93
CA GLN A 356 0.61 0.13 -59.57
C GLN A 356 0.85 -0.16 -61.06
N LEU A 357 1.14 -1.42 -61.43
CA LEU A 357 1.33 -1.84 -62.83
C LEU A 357 0.04 -1.70 -63.65
N THR A 358 -1.10 -2.15 -63.13
CA THR A 358 -2.42 -2.01 -63.78
C THR A 358 -2.83 -0.54 -63.90
N ARG A 359 -2.59 0.30 -62.87
CA ARG A 359 -2.74 1.77 -62.98
C ARG A 359 -1.85 2.37 -64.07
N GLN A 360 -0.61 1.91 -64.22
CA GLN A 360 0.29 2.38 -65.29
C GLN A 360 -0.19 1.93 -66.68
N ALA A 361 -0.68 0.70 -66.81
CA ALA A 361 -1.29 0.19 -68.05
C ALA A 361 -2.55 0.99 -68.43
N ASN A 362 -3.43 1.27 -67.48
CA ASN A 362 -4.63 2.08 -67.70
C ASN A 362 -4.25 3.52 -68.14
N ARG A 363 -3.24 4.15 -67.51
CA ARG A 363 -2.69 5.44 -67.96
C ARG A 363 -2.14 5.41 -69.40
N LYS A 364 -1.62 4.28 -69.87
CA LYS A 364 -1.20 4.10 -71.29
C LYS A 364 -2.42 3.94 -72.21
N ALA A 365 -3.41 3.15 -71.80
CA ALA A 365 -4.65 2.94 -72.56
C ALA A 365 -5.46 4.23 -72.72
N GLN A 366 -5.60 5.02 -71.65
CA GLN A 366 -6.30 6.31 -71.68
C GLN A 366 -5.70 7.27 -72.73
N ARG A 367 -4.38 7.45 -72.74
CA ARG A 367 -3.67 8.26 -73.76
C ARG A 367 -3.93 7.78 -75.19
N ARG A 368 -4.11 6.46 -75.40
CA ARG A 368 -4.45 5.89 -76.72
C ARG A 368 -5.91 6.16 -77.08
N ILE A 369 -6.83 6.10 -76.12
CA ILE A 369 -8.24 6.48 -76.29
C ILE A 369 -8.33 7.97 -76.67
N ASP A 370 -7.62 8.85 -75.97
CA ASP A 370 -7.69 10.29 -76.21
C ASP A 370 -7.11 10.69 -77.58
N LEU A 371 -5.99 10.05 -78.00
CA LEU A 371 -5.48 10.18 -79.36
C LEU A 371 -6.47 9.68 -80.42
N LEU A 372 -7.18 8.57 -80.16
CA LEU A 372 -8.20 8.05 -81.09
C LEU A 372 -9.44 8.94 -81.17
N LYS A 373 -9.86 9.59 -80.07
CA LYS A 373 -10.93 10.60 -80.10
C LYS A 373 -10.53 11.78 -80.99
N GLN A 374 -9.34 12.34 -80.79
CA GLN A 374 -8.83 13.44 -81.62
C GLN A 374 -8.78 13.02 -83.09
N GLN A 375 -8.35 11.79 -83.42
CA GLN A 375 -8.35 11.30 -84.80
C GLN A 375 -9.77 11.15 -85.39
N ILE A 376 -10.79 10.87 -84.57
CA ILE A 376 -12.20 10.84 -85.00
C ILE A 376 -12.71 12.27 -85.22
N GLU A 377 -12.44 13.20 -84.30
CA GLU A 377 -12.80 14.63 -84.41
C GLU A 377 -12.16 15.27 -85.65
N ASP A 378 -10.85 15.07 -85.85
CA ASP A 378 -10.08 15.43 -87.04
C ASP A 378 -10.69 14.86 -88.34
N SER A 379 -11.30 13.67 -88.29
CA SER A 379 -11.91 13.03 -89.46
C SER A 379 -13.33 13.55 -89.75
N LEU A 380 -14.10 13.84 -88.69
CA LEU A 380 -15.44 14.40 -88.76
C LEU A 380 -15.42 15.83 -89.32
N GLU A 381 -14.43 16.65 -88.93
CA GLU A 381 -14.26 17.99 -89.50
C GLU A 381 -13.95 17.93 -91.01
N LYS A 382 -13.09 16.99 -91.43
CA LYS A 382 -12.79 16.77 -92.86
C LYS A 382 -14.02 16.27 -93.63
N GLU A 383 -14.84 15.41 -93.03
CA GLU A 383 -16.11 14.96 -93.62
C GLU A 383 -17.10 16.13 -93.75
N LEU A 384 -17.23 16.97 -92.73
CA LEU A 384 -18.09 18.16 -92.73
C LEU A 384 -17.68 19.15 -93.84
N VAL A 385 -16.38 19.41 -94.03
CA VAL A 385 -15.87 20.22 -95.14
C VAL A 385 -16.16 19.58 -96.50
N ALA A 386 -16.04 18.26 -96.62
CA ALA A 386 -16.39 17.53 -97.84
C ALA A 386 -17.89 17.62 -98.16
N HIS A 387 -18.77 17.52 -97.16
CA HIS A 387 -20.23 17.71 -97.31
C HIS A 387 -20.58 19.14 -97.73
N GLN A 388 -19.92 20.16 -97.18
CA GLN A 388 -20.10 21.56 -97.60
C GLN A 388 -19.68 21.78 -99.07
N TYR A 389 -18.57 21.16 -99.49
CA TYR A 389 -18.11 21.20 -100.87
C TYR A 389 -19.09 20.48 -101.82
N LEU A 390 -19.59 19.30 -101.44
CA LEU A 390 -20.62 18.58 -102.19
C LEU A 390 -21.93 19.38 -102.30
N THR A 391 -22.37 20.01 -101.22
CA THR A 391 -23.53 20.91 -101.22
C THR A 391 -23.35 22.07 -102.20
N SER A 392 -22.14 22.66 -102.23
CA SER A 392 -21.79 23.73 -103.17
C SER A 392 -21.81 23.26 -104.63
N ILE A 393 -21.35 22.03 -104.90
CA ILE A 393 -21.46 21.39 -106.22
C ILE A 393 -22.93 21.13 -106.59
N VAL A 394 -23.75 20.64 -105.65
CA VAL A 394 -25.19 20.39 -105.91
C VAL A 394 -25.91 21.68 -106.28
N ILE A 395 -25.72 22.78 -105.53
CA ILE A 395 -26.30 24.09 -105.85
C ILE A 395 -25.84 24.59 -107.24
N LEU A 396 -24.56 24.38 -107.58
CA LEU A 396 -24.05 24.74 -108.91
C LEU A 396 -24.66 23.85 -110.01
N ALA A 397 -24.86 22.56 -109.75
CA ALA A 397 -25.48 21.62 -110.67
C ALA A 397 -26.97 21.95 -110.88
N GLU A 398 -27.72 22.24 -109.83
CA GLU A 398 -29.12 22.72 -109.86
C GLU A 398 -29.26 24.03 -110.65
N LYS A 399 -28.36 25.00 -110.40
CA LYS A 399 -28.31 26.22 -111.20
C LYS A 399 -28.03 25.91 -112.68
N THR A 400 -27.06 25.06 -112.97
CA THR A 400 -26.72 24.65 -114.34
C THR A 400 -27.86 23.89 -115.01
N THR A 401 -28.65 23.11 -114.25
CA THR A 401 -29.85 22.45 -114.78
C THR A 401 -30.94 23.46 -115.10
N TYR A 402 -31.19 24.43 -114.21
CA TYR A 402 -32.15 25.51 -114.44
C TYR A 402 -31.80 26.34 -115.69
N GLU A 403 -30.53 26.74 -115.84
CA GLU A 403 -30.05 27.49 -117.01
C GLU A 403 -30.18 26.67 -118.30
N ARG A 404 -29.85 25.38 -118.28
CA ARG A 404 -30.06 24.47 -119.41
C ARG A 404 -31.53 24.32 -119.77
N ASP A 405 -32.40 24.16 -118.79
CA ASP A 405 -33.82 23.89 -119.01
C ASP A 405 -34.55 25.16 -119.46
N GLN A 406 -34.10 26.35 -119.02
CA GLN A 406 -34.48 27.65 -119.57
C GLN A 406 -34.05 27.79 -121.04
N LEU A 407 -32.82 27.39 -121.41
CA LEU A 407 -32.35 27.38 -122.79
C LEU A 407 -33.13 26.39 -123.67
N ILE A 408 -33.49 25.21 -123.15
CA ILE A 408 -34.34 24.22 -123.83
C ILE A 408 -35.75 24.81 -124.07
N HIS A 409 -36.32 25.51 -123.09
CA HIS A 409 -37.60 26.20 -123.25
C HIS A 409 -37.51 27.30 -124.33
N MET A 410 -36.47 28.14 -124.31
CA MET A 410 -36.24 29.17 -125.33
C MET A 410 -36.07 28.56 -126.73
N ALA A 411 -35.30 27.47 -126.86
CA ALA A 411 -35.14 26.75 -128.12
C ALA A 411 -36.48 26.15 -128.60
N SER A 412 -37.31 25.63 -127.70
CA SER A 412 -38.66 25.15 -128.03
C SER A 412 -39.58 26.27 -128.53
N CYS A 413 -39.50 27.47 -127.96
CA CYS A 413 -40.22 28.64 -128.45
C CYS A 413 -39.73 29.05 -129.85
N LEU A 414 -38.42 29.19 -130.06
CA LEU A 414 -37.85 29.54 -131.35
C LEU A 414 -38.14 28.51 -132.44
N GLU A 415 -38.18 27.21 -132.10
CA GLU A 415 -38.55 26.14 -133.03
C GLU A 415 -40.04 26.20 -133.40
N LYS A 416 -40.94 26.53 -132.46
CA LYS A 416 -42.35 26.79 -132.73
C LYS A 416 -42.54 28.02 -133.62
N ASP A 417 -41.80 29.11 -133.37
CA ASP A 417 -41.84 30.31 -134.19
C ASP A 417 -41.31 30.05 -135.61
N LYS A 418 -40.19 29.31 -135.73
CA LYS A 418 -39.65 28.84 -137.02
C LYS A 418 -40.69 27.99 -137.76
N GLN A 419 -41.34 27.05 -137.08
CA GLN A 419 -42.40 26.24 -137.68
C GLN A 419 -43.59 27.10 -138.12
N GLY A 420 -43.99 28.10 -137.33
CA GLY A 420 -45.02 29.08 -137.69
C GLY A 420 -44.63 30.00 -138.86
N ILE A 421 -43.34 30.30 -139.04
CA ILE A 421 -42.82 30.98 -140.25
C ILE A 421 -42.87 30.03 -141.45
N ILE A 422 -42.40 28.78 -141.30
CA ILE A 422 -42.42 27.76 -142.36
C ILE A 422 -43.85 27.47 -142.84
N THR A 423 -44.83 27.34 -141.94
CA THR A 423 -46.24 27.17 -142.30
C THR A 423 -46.76 28.37 -143.10
N ARG A 424 -46.48 29.61 -142.68
CA ARG A 424 -46.86 30.82 -143.43
C ARG A 424 -46.19 30.92 -144.81
N ILE A 425 -44.93 30.46 -144.94
CA ILE A 425 -44.22 30.38 -146.23
C ILE A 425 -44.85 29.30 -147.12
N LEU A 426 -45.23 28.13 -146.56
CA LEU A 426 -45.95 27.08 -147.28
C LEU A 426 -47.32 27.56 -147.77
N GLU A 427 -48.12 28.20 -146.93
CA GLU A 427 -49.40 28.82 -147.30
C GLU A 427 -49.22 29.88 -148.41
N GLY A 428 -48.21 30.75 -148.28
CA GLY A 428 -47.84 31.73 -149.29
C GLY A 428 -47.42 31.09 -150.61
N THR A 429 -46.66 29.99 -150.55
CA THR A 429 -46.20 29.21 -151.73
C THR A 429 -47.36 28.49 -152.40
N ILE A 430 -48.29 27.91 -151.64
CA ILE A 430 -49.53 27.30 -152.14
C ILE A 430 -50.42 28.36 -152.79
N ARG A 431 -50.53 29.56 -152.20
CA ARG A 431 -51.26 30.70 -152.79
C ARG A 431 -50.59 31.20 -154.08
N LEU A 432 -49.27 31.25 -154.12
CA LEU A 432 -48.48 31.61 -155.31
C LEU A 432 -48.65 30.56 -156.42
N GLY A 433 -48.59 29.27 -156.10
CA GLY A 433 -48.85 28.17 -157.05
C GLY A 433 -50.27 28.21 -157.61
N LYS A 434 -51.29 28.50 -156.77
CA LYS A 434 -52.67 28.75 -157.22
C LYS A 434 -52.78 29.99 -158.14
N LEU A 435 -51.90 30.99 -158.01
CA LEU A 435 -51.80 32.11 -158.96
C LEU A 435 -51.08 31.70 -160.25
N GLN A 436 -49.96 30.97 -160.16
CA GLN A 436 -49.21 30.49 -161.32
C GLN A 436 -50.07 29.57 -162.19
N GLU A 437 -50.88 28.68 -161.62
CA GLU A 437 -51.76 27.82 -162.40
C GLU A 437 -52.88 28.63 -163.10
N LYS A 438 -53.42 29.68 -162.46
CA LYS A 438 -54.31 30.63 -163.15
C LYS A 438 -53.61 31.33 -164.33
N VAL A 439 -52.37 31.78 -164.15
CA VAL A 439 -51.57 32.38 -165.24
C VAL A 439 -51.27 31.37 -166.36
N LYS A 440 -51.04 30.10 -166.02
CA LYS A 440 -50.83 29.00 -166.97
C LYS A 440 -52.10 28.68 -167.76
N VAL A 441 -53.26 28.63 -167.12
CA VAL A 441 -54.57 28.51 -167.79
C VAL A 441 -54.84 29.70 -168.71
N PHE A 442 -54.59 30.95 -168.27
CA PHE A 442 -54.71 32.12 -169.14
C PHE A 442 -53.76 32.06 -170.35
N LYS A 443 -52.51 31.61 -170.16
CA LYS A 443 -51.56 31.38 -171.27
C LYS A 443 -52.06 30.31 -172.24
N GLN A 444 -52.60 29.20 -171.75
CA GLN A 444 -53.16 28.13 -172.58
C GLN A 444 -54.39 28.62 -173.38
N GLN A 445 -55.29 29.38 -172.74
CA GLN A 445 -56.45 29.96 -173.39
C GLN A 445 -56.05 30.99 -174.48
N ALA A 446 -55.04 31.81 -174.21
CA ALA A 446 -54.46 32.71 -175.21
C ALA A 446 -53.80 31.94 -176.37
N SER A 447 -53.01 30.89 -176.09
CA SER A 447 -52.39 30.09 -177.16
C SER A 447 -53.41 29.34 -178.01
N ALA A 448 -54.51 28.85 -177.43
CA ALA A 448 -55.61 28.23 -178.18
C ALA A 448 -56.29 29.24 -179.12
N SER A 449 -56.50 30.48 -178.67
CA SER A 449 -57.02 31.57 -179.51
C SER A 449 -56.07 31.91 -180.68
N VAL A 450 -54.76 31.92 -180.44
CA VAL A 450 -53.74 32.11 -181.49
C VAL A 450 -53.70 30.94 -182.47
N CYS A 451 -53.79 29.68 -182.01
CA CYS A 451 -53.89 28.52 -182.91
C CYS A 451 -55.16 28.57 -183.79
N ALA A 452 -56.30 28.98 -183.23
CA ALA A 452 -57.55 29.17 -183.97
C ALA A 452 -57.53 30.40 -184.91
N LEU A 453 -56.53 31.28 -184.82
CA LEU A 453 -56.23 32.29 -185.84
C LEU A 453 -55.27 31.72 -186.91
N GLY A 454 -54.23 30.99 -186.49
CA GLY A 454 -53.27 30.35 -187.40
C GLY A 454 -53.89 29.33 -188.35
N GLN A 455 -54.86 28.53 -187.89
CA GLN A 455 -55.59 27.58 -188.73
C GLN A 455 -56.35 28.28 -189.88
N ARG A 456 -57.10 29.34 -189.58
CA ARG A 456 -57.81 30.16 -190.59
C ARG A 456 -56.87 30.85 -191.57
N LEU A 457 -55.67 31.22 -191.13
CA LEU A 457 -54.64 31.77 -192.00
C LEU A 457 -54.09 30.71 -192.97
N HIS A 458 -53.85 29.49 -192.48
CA HIS A 458 -53.38 28.38 -193.30
C HIS A 458 -54.43 27.88 -194.30
N GLU A 459 -55.71 27.89 -193.94
CA GLU A 459 -56.83 27.62 -194.85
C GLU A 459 -56.82 28.59 -196.05
N GLN A 460 -56.68 29.90 -195.81
CA GLN A 460 -56.53 30.88 -196.90
C GLN A 460 -55.28 30.63 -197.76
N GLU A 461 -54.17 30.25 -197.14
CA GLU A 461 -52.90 30.01 -197.83
C GLU A 461 -52.95 28.78 -198.77
N GLN A 462 -53.62 27.70 -198.36
CA GLN A 462 -53.92 26.57 -199.26
C GLN A 462 -54.83 26.98 -200.42
N ASP A 463 -55.81 27.84 -200.16
CA ASP A 463 -56.76 28.34 -201.14
C ASP A 463 -56.09 29.25 -202.20
N PHE A 464 -55.00 29.94 -201.86
CA PHE A 464 -54.13 30.64 -202.80
C PHE A 464 -53.18 29.67 -203.53
N ALA A 465 -52.61 28.67 -202.84
CA ALA A 465 -51.73 27.68 -203.44
C ALA A 465 -52.44 26.85 -204.52
N GLY A 466 -53.70 26.47 -204.31
CA GLY A 466 -54.53 25.77 -205.31
C GLY A 466 -54.72 26.58 -206.60
N LYS A 467 -54.96 27.89 -206.47
CA LYS A 467 -55.09 28.83 -207.60
C LYS A 467 -53.75 29.03 -208.32
N ALA A 468 -52.63 29.12 -207.60
CA ALA A 468 -51.29 29.15 -208.21
C ALA A 468 -50.97 27.84 -208.97
N ALA A 469 -51.45 26.69 -208.48
CA ALA A 469 -51.20 25.38 -209.06
C ALA A 469 -52.02 25.09 -210.35
N SER A 470 -53.12 25.79 -210.62
CA SER A 470 -53.79 25.72 -211.94
C SER A 470 -53.03 26.56 -212.97
N PHE A 471 -52.74 27.84 -212.69
CA PHE A 471 -51.98 28.71 -213.59
C PHE A 471 -50.61 28.12 -213.98
N ARG A 472 -49.91 27.47 -213.04
CA ARG A 472 -48.62 26.84 -213.30
C ARG A 472 -48.70 25.64 -214.26
N ARG A 473 -49.83 24.92 -214.31
CA ARG A 473 -50.08 23.85 -215.30
C ARG A 473 -50.41 24.41 -216.68
N GLU A 474 -51.21 25.48 -216.75
CA GLU A 474 -51.52 26.20 -217.99
C GLU A 474 -50.23 26.67 -218.70
N ILE A 475 -49.32 27.30 -217.94
CA ILE A 475 -48.02 27.76 -218.43
C ILE A 475 -47.17 26.60 -218.97
N GLN A 476 -47.14 25.45 -218.29
CA GLN A 476 -46.38 24.28 -218.74
C GLN A 476 -46.95 23.65 -220.02
N HIS A 477 -48.27 23.68 -220.22
CA HIS A 477 -48.90 23.21 -221.45
C HIS A 477 -48.57 24.12 -222.65
N LEU A 478 -48.66 25.43 -222.47
CA LEU A 478 -48.29 26.42 -223.51
C LEU A 478 -46.78 26.36 -223.84
N GLN A 479 -45.92 26.14 -222.85
CA GLN A 479 -44.48 25.94 -223.05
C GLN A 479 -44.12 24.63 -223.78
N ALA A 480 -44.99 23.61 -223.76
CA ALA A 480 -44.81 22.42 -224.57
C ALA A 480 -45.10 22.73 -226.05
N GLN A 481 -46.24 23.36 -226.35
CA GLN A 481 -46.63 23.75 -227.72
C GLN A 481 -45.61 24.69 -228.39
N LEU A 482 -44.92 25.53 -227.59
CA LEU A 482 -43.83 26.38 -228.08
C LEU A 482 -42.55 25.59 -228.46
N ARG A 483 -42.25 24.45 -227.82
CA ARG A 483 -41.07 23.64 -228.15
C ARG A 483 -41.23 22.88 -229.47
N ASP A 484 -42.37 22.23 -229.68
CA ASP A 484 -42.69 21.53 -230.94
C ASP A 484 -42.62 22.49 -232.15
N ARG A 485 -43.05 23.76 -231.96
CA ARG A 485 -42.91 24.81 -232.99
C ARG A 485 -41.48 25.26 -233.21
N GLN A 486 -40.62 25.22 -232.18
CA GLN A 486 -39.23 25.63 -232.28
C GLN A 486 -38.36 24.58 -232.99
N GLU A 487 -38.61 23.29 -232.78
CA GLU A 487 -37.91 22.20 -233.49
C GLU A 487 -38.22 22.18 -234.99
N GLN A 488 -39.43 22.60 -235.39
CA GLN A 488 -39.77 22.78 -236.81
C GLN A 488 -39.06 23.98 -237.47
N LEU A 489 -38.58 24.95 -236.68
CA LEU A 489 -37.86 26.14 -237.18
C LEU A 489 -36.34 25.91 -237.27
N SER A 490 -35.75 25.15 -236.34
CA SER A 490 -34.30 24.85 -236.37
C SER A 490 -33.90 23.97 -237.56
N GLY A 491 -34.77 23.05 -237.99
CA GLY A 491 -34.53 22.18 -239.15
C GLY A 491 -34.44 22.90 -240.51
N ALA A 492 -34.92 24.14 -240.62
CA ALA A 492 -35.01 24.86 -241.90
C ALA A 492 -33.85 25.83 -242.19
N LEU A 493 -33.02 26.18 -241.19
CA LEU A 493 -32.17 27.38 -241.22
C LEU A 493 -30.66 27.14 -241.33
N GLN A 494 -30.21 25.92 -241.67
CA GLN A 494 -28.78 25.62 -241.88
C GLN A 494 -28.44 25.00 -243.24
N GLN A 495 -29.36 25.01 -244.22
CA GLN A 495 -29.17 24.40 -245.56
C GLN A 495 -29.38 25.36 -246.76
N LYS A 496 -29.07 26.66 -246.60
CA LYS A 496 -28.79 27.66 -247.67
C LYS A 496 -28.19 28.89 -246.98
N SER A 497 -26.93 29.29 -247.18
CA SER A 497 -26.20 29.66 -248.41
C SER A 497 -26.40 31.13 -248.84
N HIS A 498 -25.36 31.71 -249.44
CA HIS A 498 -25.13 33.11 -249.81
C HIS A 498 -26.33 33.91 -250.36
N GLY A 499 -26.39 35.22 -250.04
CA GLY A 499 -27.30 36.18 -250.70
C GLY A 499 -26.99 37.66 -250.37
N SER A 500 -26.82 38.49 -251.41
CA SER A 500 -26.39 39.90 -251.32
C SER A 500 -27.55 40.91 -251.38
N ARG A 501 -27.45 42.02 -250.60
CA ARG A 501 -27.81 43.44 -250.96
C ARG A 501 -29.27 43.78 -251.34
N THR A 502 -29.80 45.03 -251.29
CA THR A 502 -29.52 46.29 -250.56
C THR A 502 -30.76 47.21 -250.57
N ASN A 503 -30.86 48.09 -249.56
CA ASN A 503 -31.80 49.19 -249.28
C ASN A 503 -32.35 50.05 -250.45
N LEU A 504 -33.56 50.60 -250.25
CA LEU A 504 -33.87 52.05 -250.16
C LEU A 504 -35.18 52.20 -249.33
N ILE A 505 -35.64 53.36 -248.82
CA ILE A 505 -35.73 54.71 -249.38
C ILE A 505 -35.25 55.77 -248.38
N SER A 506 -34.45 56.73 -248.85
CA SER A 506 -34.19 58.02 -248.17
C SER A 506 -34.95 59.14 -248.88
N HIS A 507 -36.27 59.15 -248.71
CA HIS A 507 -37.18 60.20 -249.16
C HIS A 507 -38.50 60.04 -248.40
N LEU A 508 -38.99 60.90 -247.54
CA LEU A 508 -38.65 62.19 -246.91
C LEU A 508 -39.79 62.34 -245.84
N LYS A 509 -39.84 63.23 -244.84
CA LYS A 509 -39.09 64.45 -244.49
C LYS A 509 -39.08 65.52 -245.59
N LEU A 510 -40.23 65.92 -246.14
CA LEU A 510 -41.47 66.20 -245.42
C LEU A 510 -42.70 65.98 -246.32
N GLU A 511 -43.85 65.80 -245.68
CA GLU A 511 -45.05 66.62 -245.93
C GLU A 511 -45.86 66.58 -244.62
N VAL A 512 -46.47 67.70 -244.21
CA VAL A 512 -47.09 67.92 -242.89
C VAL A 512 -46.11 68.10 -241.71
N GLU A 513 -45.72 69.29 -241.23
CA GLU A 513 -45.51 70.63 -241.83
C GLU A 513 -46.51 71.19 -242.86
N ASN A 514 -47.81 71.10 -242.59
CA ASN A 514 -48.83 71.82 -243.33
C ASN A 514 -50.05 72.02 -242.42
N GLU A 515 -50.18 73.23 -241.90
CA GLU A 515 -51.41 73.78 -241.29
C GLU A 515 -51.87 73.15 -239.97
N LEU A 516 -51.07 73.36 -238.92
CA LEU A 516 -51.62 73.77 -237.61
C LEU A 516 -51.00 75.11 -237.16
N GLU A 517 -51.03 76.05 -238.10
CA GLU A 517 -50.59 77.44 -237.98
C GLU A 517 -51.77 78.35 -237.53
N VAL A 518 -51.56 79.67 -237.51
CA VAL A 518 -52.58 80.75 -237.50
C VAL A 518 -53.26 81.10 -236.16
N VAL A 519 -53.50 80.18 -235.20
CA VAL A 519 -54.37 80.50 -234.02
C VAL A 519 -53.73 80.31 -232.62
N TRP A 520 -52.44 80.61 -232.46
CA TRP A 520 -51.86 80.88 -231.12
C TRP A 520 -50.98 82.14 -231.03
N GLU A 521 -50.79 82.87 -232.14
CA GLU A 521 -50.00 84.11 -232.20
C GLU A 521 -50.84 85.37 -231.94
N ALA A 522 -52.17 85.28 -232.06
CA ALA A 522 -53.10 86.38 -231.91
C ALA A 522 -53.31 86.80 -230.44
N ALA A 523 -52.31 87.49 -229.88
CA ALA A 523 -52.38 88.37 -228.70
C ALA A 523 -53.08 87.78 -227.45
N SER A 524 -52.33 87.23 -226.49
CA SER A 524 -51.60 88.06 -225.51
C SER A 524 -52.37 89.31 -225.07
N ARG A 525 -52.91 89.25 -223.85
CA ARG A 525 -53.22 90.42 -223.00
C ARG A 525 -53.08 90.00 -221.54
N GLU A 526 -52.71 90.95 -220.68
CA GLU A 526 -52.48 90.84 -219.24
C GLU A 526 -52.21 89.41 -218.68
N ASN A 527 -50.98 88.97 -218.44
CA ASN A 527 -49.76 89.70 -218.09
C ASN A 527 -49.95 90.74 -216.96
N GLN A 528 -50.60 90.32 -215.88
CA GLN A 528 -50.50 90.92 -214.54
C GLN A 528 -50.75 89.82 -213.51
N HIS A 529 -49.95 89.61 -212.47
CA HIS A 529 -48.67 90.22 -212.11
C HIS A 529 -47.60 89.11 -212.16
N LEU A 530 -46.44 89.24 -212.84
CA LEU A 530 -45.31 90.10 -212.48
C LEU A 530 -44.93 89.99 -211.00
N GLN A 531 -43.66 89.68 -210.72
CA GLN A 531 -42.93 90.06 -209.50
C GLN A 531 -43.43 89.48 -208.16
N ASP A 532 -42.59 89.20 -207.17
CA ASP A 532 -41.12 89.06 -207.06
C ASP A 532 -40.88 88.35 -205.70
N ILE A 533 -39.79 87.64 -205.37
CA ILE A 533 -38.39 87.62 -205.84
C ILE A 533 -37.82 86.23 -205.41
N VAL A 534 -36.86 85.56 -206.06
CA VAL A 534 -36.24 85.75 -207.39
C VAL A 534 -35.51 84.46 -207.83
N MET A 535 -34.91 84.48 -209.01
CA MET A 535 -34.12 83.39 -209.62
C MET A 535 -32.91 82.91 -208.77
N GLY A 536 -32.59 81.61 -208.86
CA GLY A 536 -31.34 81.03 -208.32
C GLY A 536 -31.06 79.59 -208.79
N LYS A 537 -30.09 79.41 -209.70
CA LYS A 537 -29.56 78.10 -210.18
C LYS A 537 -28.77 77.39 -209.04
N ALA A 538 -28.50 76.08 -209.00
CA ALA A 538 -28.70 74.93 -209.91
C ALA A 538 -28.72 73.61 -209.05
N ASN A 539 -29.38 72.50 -209.43
CA ASN A 539 -28.98 71.45 -210.39
C ASN A 539 -27.66 70.71 -209.98
N VAL A 540 -27.58 69.37 -209.82
CA VAL A 540 -27.31 68.39 -210.91
C VAL A 540 -27.30 66.91 -210.42
N LEU A 541 -28.05 66.02 -211.09
CA LEU A 541 -27.73 64.65 -211.66
C LEU A 541 -27.00 63.54 -210.84
N LEU A 542 -27.07 62.20 -211.10
CA LEU A 542 -27.85 61.30 -211.99
C LEU A 542 -27.69 59.78 -211.62
N SER A 543 -28.72 58.96 -211.90
CA SER A 543 -28.70 57.51 -212.29
C SER A 543 -28.02 56.40 -211.43
N PRO A 544 -28.36 55.10 -211.65
CA PRO A 544 -29.65 54.50 -212.03
C PRO A 544 -30.06 53.26 -211.18
N HIS A 545 -31.23 52.68 -211.47
CA HIS A 545 -31.83 51.50 -210.81
C HIS A 545 -31.26 50.14 -211.29
N ASP A 546 -31.30 49.10 -210.43
CA ASP A 546 -32.29 48.00 -210.59
C ASP A 546 -32.56 47.19 -209.30
N SER A 547 -33.38 46.12 -209.37
CA SER A 547 -34.05 45.38 -208.27
C SER A 547 -34.14 43.86 -208.56
N ARG A 548 -34.46 42.89 -207.66
CA ARG A 548 -34.80 42.82 -206.21
C ARG A 548 -34.78 41.33 -205.71
N LEU A 549 -34.59 41.13 -204.39
CA LEU A 549 -35.18 40.09 -203.48
C LEU A 549 -35.08 38.56 -203.70
N SER A 550 -34.60 37.86 -202.64
CA SER A 550 -35.09 36.59 -202.02
C SER A 550 -34.43 36.49 -200.62
N VAL A 551 -35.10 36.39 -199.45
CA VAL A 551 -35.96 35.31 -198.88
C VAL A 551 -35.12 34.04 -198.59
N ASP A 552 -34.86 33.62 -197.33
CA ASP A 552 -35.77 32.79 -196.48
C ASP A 552 -35.59 32.91 -194.91
N TRP A 553 -35.94 31.90 -194.07
CA TRP A 553 -36.51 32.03 -192.68
C TRP A 553 -35.71 31.56 -191.41
N LYS A 554 -36.36 31.75 -190.25
CA LYS A 554 -36.21 31.16 -188.87
C LYS A 554 -36.25 29.60 -188.85
N THR A 555 -36.07 28.82 -187.76
CA THR A 555 -36.09 29.07 -186.27
C THR A 555 -34.96 28.29 -185.50
N GLN A 556 -35.04 27.50 -184.40
CA GLN A 556 -36.10 26.96 -183.51
C GLN A 556 -35.59 26.53 -182.08
N GLU A 557 -36.37 26.87 -181.03
CA GLU A 557 -36.64 26.21 -179.70
C GLU A 557 -35.59 25.62 -178.69
N ASN A 558 -35.88 25.89 -177.39
CA ASN A 558 -35.90 25.00 -176.19
C ASN A 558 -34.63 24.23 -175.70
N LEU A 559 -34.56 23.68 -174.47
CA LEU A 559 -34.76 24.17 -173.07
C LEU A 559 -34.34 23.03 -172.09
N ASN A 560 -33.80 23.34 -170.89
CA ASN A 560 -33.44 22.37 -169.81
C ASN A 560 -34.66 22.11 -168.88
N PRO A 561 -34.58 21.67 -167.57
CA PRO A 561 -33.56 20.96 -166.75
C PRO A 561 -34.16 19.83 -165.85
N ALA A 562 -33.39 19.25 -164.89
CA ALA A 562 -33.94 18.78 -163.57
C ALA A 562 -32.86 18.43 -162.47
N MET A 563 -33.04 19.03 -161.28
CA MET A 563 -32.95 18.49 -159.87
C MET A 563 -31.85 17.45 -159.49
N SER A 564 -31.02 17.59 -158.42
CA SER A 564 -31.28 17.83 -156.96
C SER A 564 -31.85 16.60 -156.22
N PRO A 565 -31.57 16.32 -154.90
CA PRO A 565 -31.28 17.27 -153.81
C PRO A 565 -29.93 17.10 -153.04
N THR A 566 -29.92 16.88 -151.71
CA THR A 566 -28.97 17.52 -150.75
C THR A 566 -28.84 16.79 -149.37
N LEU A 567 -28.00 17.34 -148.45
CA LEU A 567 -28.01 17.23 -146.94
C LEU A 567 -27.30 16.01 -146.26
N ILE A 568 -26.71 16.05 -145.03
CA ILE A 568 -26.56 17.06 -143.94
C ILE A 568 -25.06 17.15 -143.47
N MET A 569 -24.68 18.25 -142.80
CA MET A 569 -23.36 18.52 -142.18
C MET A 569 -23.16 18.03 -140.71
N MET A 570 -21.88 18.02 -140.30
CA MET A 570 -21.30 17.99 -138.93
C MET A 570 -20.82 19.43 -138.53
N PRO A 571 -20.15 19.72 -137.38
CA PRO A 571 -20.27 19.23 -135.98
C PRO A 571 -20.09 20.33 -134.87
N ASN A 572 -20.04 19.92 -133.58
CA ASN A 572 -19.09 20.34 -132.51
C ASN A 572 -19.05 21.73 -131.80
N GLN A 573 -18.71 21.66 -130.49
CA GLN A 573 -17.77 22.54 -129.71
C GLN A 573 -18.22 23.95 -129.24
N SER A 574 -17.64 24.59 -128.20
CA SER A 574 -16.58 24.24 -127.18
C SER A 574 -16.53 25.21 -125.95
N SER A 575 -15.69 24.87 -124.94
CA SER A 575 -14.93 25.78 -124.01
C SER A 575 -15.65 26.51 -122.84
N ALA A 576 -14.98 27.08 -121.81
CA ALA A 576 -13.72 26.81 -121.05
C ALA A 576 -13.50 27.88 -119.92
N MET A 577 -12.37 27.79 -119.17
CA MET A 577 -11.76 28.81 -118.24
C MET A 577 -12.25 28.87 -116.76
N PHE A 578 -11.47 29.22 -115.70
CA PHE A 578 -9.99 29.36 -115.47
C PHE A 578 -9.59 29.16 -113.97
N LYS A 579 -8.32 29.46 -113.60
CA LYS A 579 -7.66 29.30 -112.27
C LYS A 579 -8.01 30.35 -111.18
N PRO A 580 -7.66 30.08 -109.89
CA PRO A 580 -7.30 31.07 -108.87
C PRO A 580 -5.78 31.10 -108.55
N ASP A 581 -5.32 32.02 -107.68
CA ASP A 581 -3.91 32.21 -107.27
C ASP A 581 -3.76 32.76 -105.84
N HIS A 582 -2.68 32.37 -105.12
CA HIS A 582 -1.95 33.14 -104.06
C HIS A 582 -2.70 33.55 -102.75
N GLN A 583 -2.08 33.89 -101.58
CA GLN A 583 -0.71 33.77 -101.03
C GLN A 583 -0.70 33.99 -99.48
N HIS A 584 0.25 33.35 -98.75
CA HIS A 584 0.95 33.86 -97.54
C HIS A 584 0.15 34.22 -96.23
N GLN A 585 0.73 34.48 -95.04
CA GLN A 585 2.14 34.62 -94.55
C GLN A 585 2.29 34.30 -93.03
N LYS A 586 3.51 33.87 -92.58
CA LYS A 586 4.31 34.22 -91.34
C LYS A 586 3.60 34.57 -89.98
N LEU A 587 4.18 34.46 -88.76
CA LEU A 587 5.50 34.17 -88.13
C LEU A 587 5.21 33.89 -86.61
N LEU A 588 6.01 33.25 -85.73
CA LEU A 588 7.33 33.64 -85.15
C LEU A 588 7.81 32.59 -84.09
N PHE A 589 9.02 32.82 -83.57
CA PHE A 589 9.81 32.17 -82.49
C PHE A 589 9.10 31.99 -81.12
N GLY A 590 9.63 31.31 -80.08
CA GLY A 590 10.92 30.61 -79.80
C GLY A 590 10.89 29.98 -78.39
N GLU A 591 11.60 28.90 -78.03
CA GLU A 591 13.05 28.75 -77.71
C GLU A 591 13.37 28.81 -76.18
N SER A 592 14.45 28.14 -75.74
CA SER A 592 15.04 28.12 -74.36
C SER A 592 14.31 27.33 -73.23
N GLU A 593 14.95 27.01 -72.08
CA GLU A 593 16.04 26.02 -71.84
C GLU A 593 16.19 25.77 -70.30
N ARG A 594 16.89 24.67 -69.91
CA ARG A 594 17.64 24.43 -68.64
C ARG A 594 16.97 24.21 -67.25
N ASN A 595 17.32 23.05 -66.68
CA ASN A 595 17.99 22.80 -65.39
C ASN A 595 17.37 23.26 -64.04
N GLY A 596 16.77 22.29 -63.32
CA GLY A 596 17.43 21.51 -62.26
C GLY A 596 17.94 22.19 -60.97
N LEU A 597 17.62 21.58 -59.81
CA LEU A 597 18.37 21.66 -58.55
C LEU A 597 17.95 20.53 -57.59
N ASP A 598 18.88 20.02 -56.79
CA ASP A 598 18.63 19.14 -55.64
C ASP A 598 18.19 19.94 -54.41
N PHE A 599 17.46 19.32 -53.47
CA PHE A 599 17.87 19.14 -52.05
C PHE A 599 16.80 18.38 -51.22
N TYR A 600 17.28 17.62 -50.23
CA TYR A 600 16.63 17.06 -49.03
C TYR A 600 15.13 17.34 -48.78
N SER A 601 14.36 16.27 -48.49
CA SER A 601 14.31 15.74 -47.11
C SER A 601 13.80 14.29 -47.05
#